data_AF-A0A1M7EN02-F1
#
_entry.id   AF-A0A1M7EN02-F1
#
_cell.length_a   1.000
_cell.length_b   1.000
_cell.length_c   1.000
_cell.angle_alpha   90.00
_cell.angle_beta   90.00
_cell.angle_gamma   90.00
#
_symmetry.space_group_name_H-M   'P 1'
#
loop_
_entity.id
_entity.type
_entity.pdbx_description
1 polymer ?
#
loop_
_entity_poly.entity_id
_entity_poly.type
_entity_poly.pdbx_seq_one_letter_code
_entity_poly.pdbx_strand_id
1 'polypeptide(L)'
;MFADLAGLLGRFAELGAVQAFCKPLAENDNSKQQIYLGGNLDVVQMFPFVKVEATEKGEDSNYKAKLNFVWVGGGTTERATGAQLILYPRYPEVRLSGFLQGCKHAPNEQLRPVPAAQRRFNNGPDGRVLFFGITHNGETLAYLAPAESSVAQEFRQRNIYGEFPQESVFFNLPLLGRDSKSILLERLAEIREVGWHPSIRLNKVGGVVPYRARNGGGYTLEALLGIIPNGRAEPDFLGWEIKAFSRHRITLMTPEPDGGMYGGEGVKAFVREYGKPSGEDTLYFTGTHRAECRNAKTCLTLAVRGFNPSRKIIEDVRGAVELLTDRGRCAAAWSFAGLMIAWNKKHAQAAYVSYESESEKEKASAYRYFSPALLGEGTDFNRYLGALCAGRVIFDPGSKVMNASTAKSTVKARSQFRMSVRHLPELYQKFGSVEF
;
A
#
# COMPACT_ATOMS: atom_id res chain seq x y z
N MET A 1 -31.88 10.21 2.19
CA MET A 1 -31.24 9.08 2.91
C MET A 1 -31.44 7.83 2.07
N PHE A 2 -30.53 6.87 2.14
CA PHE A 2 -30.67 5.61 1.39
C PHE A 2 -31.71 4.70 2.07
N ALA A 3 -32.46 3.94 1.27
CA ALA A 3 -33.51 3.07 1.77
C ALA A 3 -32.95 1.79 2.41
N ASP A 4 -31.82 1.31 1.92
CA ASP A 4 -31.18 0.05 2.32
C ASP A 4 -29.66 0.09 2.01
N LEU A 5 -28.94 -0.95 2.45
CA LEU A 5 -27.51 -1.11 2.21
C LEU A 5 -27.21 -1.30 0.71
N ALA A 6 -28.09 -1.98 -0.02
CA ALA A 6 -27.93 -2.22 -1.45
C ALA A 6 -27.91 -0.89 -2.24
N GLY A 7 -28.81 0.04 -1.93
CA GLY A 7 -28.88 1.37 -2.52
C GLY A 7 -27.66 2.23 -2.19
N LEU A 8 -27.13 2.14 -0.97
CA LEU A 8 -25.87 2.81 -0.61
C LEU A 8 -24.68 2.26 -1.42
N LEU A 9 -24.55 0.92 -1.51
CA LEU A 9 -23.46 0.28 -2.27
C LEU A 9 -23.59 0.54 -3.77
N GLY A 10 -24.81 0.54 -4.30
CA GLY A 10 -25.10 0.96 -5.68
C GLY A 10 -24.65 2.40 -5.94
N ARG A 11 -24.92 3.32 -5.00
CA ARG A 11 -24.45 4.70 -5.11
C ARG A 11 -22.93 4.82 -5.06
N PHE A 12 -22.25 4.05 -4.22
CA PHE A 12 -20.78 4.01 -4.23
C PHE A 12 -20.25 3.50 -5.56
N ALA A 13 -20.84 2.44 -6.13
CA ALA A 13 -20.47 1.90 -7.43
C ALA A 13 -20.69 2.92 -8.57
N GLU A 14 -21.81 3.64 -8.58
CA GLU A 14 -22.08 4.73 -9.54
C GLU A 14 -21.02 5.85 -9.48
N LEU A 15 -20.52 6.13 -8.28
CA LEU A 15 -19.45 7.10 -8.04
C LEU A 15 -18.05 6.51 -8.29
N GLY A 16 -17.96 5.27 -8.80
CA GLY A 16 -16.72 4.62 -9.22
C GLY A 16 -15.98 3.85 -8.14
N ALA A 17 -16.65 3.51 -7.02
CA ALA A 17 -16.07 2.69 -5.97
C ALA A 17 -15.83 1.25 -6.45
N VAL A 18 -14.65 0.73 -6.16
CA VAL A 18 -14.20 -0.65 -6.45
C VAL A 18 -14.03 -1.48 -5.18
N GLN A 19 -13.98 -0.83 -4.01
CA GLN A 19 -13.99 -1.46 -2.70
C GLN A 19 -14.94 -0.70 -1.77
N ALA A 20 -15.65 -1.43 -0.90
CA ALA A 20 -16.46 -0.83 0.15
C ALA A 20 -16.23 -1.54 1.48
N PHE A 21 -16.24 -0.76 2.55
CA PHE A 21 -16.12 -1.27 3.91
C PHE A 21 -16.79 -0.30 4.88
N CYS A 22 -17.01 -0.72 6.12
CA CYS A 22 -17.60 0.17 7.12
C CYS A 22 -17.03 -0.04 8.51
N LYS A 23 -17.19 0.97 9.36
CA LYS A 23 -16.85 0.96 10.78
C LYS A 23 -18.10 1.27 11.62
N PRO A 24 -18.58 0.34 12.45
CA PRO A 24 -19.50 0.67 13.54
C PRO A 24 -18.85 1.66 14.50
N LEU A 25 -19.50 2.80 14.76
CA LEU A 25 -18.92 3.85 15.62
C LEU A 25 -19.16 3.55 17.09
N ALA A 26 -18.13 3.77 17.89
CA ALA A 26 -18.17 3.75 19.33
C ALA A 26 -18.56 5.13 19.89
N GLU A 27 -19.11 5.16 21.10
CA GLU A 27 -19.54 6.41 21.74
C GLU A 27 -18.42 7.44 21.90
N ASN A 28 -17.17 6.98 22.06
CA ASN A 28 -16.01 7.83 22.22
C ASN A 28 -15.29 8.20 20.91
N ASP A 29 -15.65 7.61 19.77
CA ASP A 29 -14.98 7.84 18.49
C ASP A 29 -14.98 9.32 18.09
N ASN A 30 -15.93 10.11 18.60
CA ASN A 30 -16.02 11.52 18.24
C ASN A 30 -15.43 12.48 19.29
N SER A 31 -14.87 11.98 20.40
CA SER A 31 -14.51 12.79 21.59
C SER A 31 -13.50 13.92 21.33
N LYS A 32 -12.75 13.86 20.21
CA LYS A 32 -11.79 14.88 19.77
C LYS A 32 -12.02 15.32 18.33
N GLN A 33 -13.22 15.07 17.77
CA GLN A 33 -13.47 15.11 16.32
C GLN A 33 -12.45 14.25 15.54
N GLN A 34 -12.12 13.09 16.12
CA GLN A 34 -11.14 12.16 15.59
C GLN A 34 -11.62 10.73 15.79
N ILE A 35 -12.13 10.11 14.73
CA ILE A 35 -12.66 8.74 14.74
C ILE A 35 -11.48 7.79 14.79
N TYR A 36 -11.43 6.92 15.80
CA TYR A 36 -10.43 5.86 15.87
C TYR A 36 -10.68 4.87 14.72
N LEU A 37 -9.66 4.50 13.98
CA LEU A 37 -9.77 3.58 12.85
C LEU A 37 -8.98 2.29 13.04
N GLY A 38 -8.29 2.13 14.18
CA GLY A 38 -7.61 0.88 14.54
C GLY A 38 -6.26 1.12 15.22
N GLY A 39 -5.73 0.02 15.79
CA GLY A 39 -4.56 0.01 16.68
C GLY A 39 -3.27 -0.38 15.98
N ASN A 40 -3.23 -0.19 14.66
CA ASN A 40 -2.17 -0.64 13.78
C ASN A 40 -2.20 0.15 12.46
N LEU A 41 -1.05 0.15 11.77
CA LEU A 41 -0.86 0.96 10.56
C LEU A 41 -1.37 0.27 9.28
N ASP A 42 -1.84 -0.98 9.36
CA ASP A 42 -2.56 -1.67 8.28
C ASP A 42 -3.82 -0.92 7.86
N VAL A 43 -4.51 -0.27 8.79
CA VAL A 43 -5.70 0.56 8.55
C VAL A 43 -5.43 1.61 7.48
N VAL A 44 -4.22 2.16 7.48
CA VAL A 44 -3.79 3.18 6.53
C VAL A 44 -3.79 2.62 5.10
N GLN A 45 -3.69 1.30 4.91
CA GLN A 45 -3.71 0.64 3.60
C GLN A 45 -5.12 0.52 3.02
N MET A 46 -6.15 0.60 3.85
CA MET A 46 -7.54 0.64 3.36
C MET A 46 -7.90 1.99 2.72
N PHE A 47 -7.08 3.02 2.93
CA PHE A 47 -7.32 4.36 2.42
C PHE A 47 -6.25 4.78 1.42
N PRO A 48 -6.62 5.31 0.24
CA PRO A 48 -5.69 6.00 -0.63
C PRO A 48 -5.34 7.36 -0.03
N PHE A 49 -4.05 7.64 0.13
CA PHE A 49 -3.56 8.95 0.57
C PHE A 49 -2.38 9.42 -0.28
N VAL A 50 -2.31 10.74 -0.46
CA VAL A 50 -1.43 11.34 -1.48
C VAL A 50 -0.12 11.84 -0.87
N LYS A 51 -0.18 12.28 0.39
CA LYS A 51 0.94 12.91 1.09
C LYS A 51 0.94 12.52 2.54
N VAL A 52 2.12 12.25 3.08
CA VAL A 52 2.36 12.00 4.51
C VAL A 52 3.32 13.06 5.01
N GLU A 53 2.96 13.73 6.11
CA GLU A 53 3.78 14.74 6.77
C GLU A 53 4.07 14.30 8.20
N ALA A 54 5.34 14.31 8.60
CA ALA A 54 5.74 14.06 9.97
C ALA A 54 5.58 15.32 10.81
N THR A 55 4.94 15.20 11.98
CA THR A 55 4.83 16.25 12.99
C THR A 55 5.53 15.76 14.26
N GLU A 56 6.63 16.41 14.64
CA GLU A 56 7.32 16.12 15.89
C GLU A 56 6.72 16.92 17.05
N LYS A 57 6.27 16.21 18.08
CA LYS A 57 5.74 16.77 19.33
C LYS A 57 6.04 15.85 20.51
N GLY A 58 7.31 15.44 20.68
CA GLY A 58 7.70 14.52 21.76
C GLY A 58 6.97 13.19 21.65
N GLU A 59 6.24 12.81 22.70
CA GLU A 59 5.43 11.58 22.71
C GLU A 59 4.22 11.62 21.75
N ASP A 60 3.70 12.81 21.44
CA ASP A 60 2.60 13.02 20.51
C ASP A 60 3.05 13.14 19.06
N SER A 61 4.32 12.78 18.77
CA SER A 61 4.83 12.78 17.40
C SER A 61 4.01 11.83 16.52
N ASN A 62 3.54 12.34 15.39
CA ASN A 62 2.62 11.62 14.51
C ASN A 62 2.91 11.87 13.04
N TYR A 63 2.34 11.03 12.20
CA TYR A 63 2.22 11.28 10.76
C TYR A 63 0.81 11.75 10.43
N LYS A 64 0.69 12.68 9.48
CA LYS A 64 -0.58 13.13 8.92
C LYS A 64 -0.65 12.76 7.46
N ALA A 65 -1.58 11.88 7.10
CA ALA A 65 -1.80 11.45 5.74
C ALA A 65 -3.07 12.11 5.16
N LYS A 66 -2.93 12.94 4.13
CA LYS A 66 -4.08 13.65 3.52
C LYS A 66 -4.95 12.70 2.69
N LEU A 67 -6.27 12.78 2.88
CA LEU A 67 -7.26 12.00 2.14
C LEU A 67 -7.99 12.85 1.09
N ASN A 68 -8.29 12.27 -0.06
CA ASN A 68 -9.27 12.83 -0.98
C ASN A 68 -10.68 12.35 -0.58
N PHE A 69 -11.22 12.98 0.46
CA PHE A 69 -12.42 12.51 1.15
C PHE A 69 -13.67 13.22 0.65
N VAL A 70 -14.73 12.47 0.36
CA VAL A 70 -15.99 12.98 -0.18
C VAL A 70 -17.16 12.42 0.61
N TRP A 71 -17.93 13.30 1.25
CA TRP A 71 -19.22 12.94 1.82
C TRP A 71 -20.23 12.67 0.71
N VAL A 72 -20.95 11.57 0.84
CA VAL A 72 -22.00 11.15 -0.10
C VAL A 72 -23.36 11.29 0.59
N GLY A 73 -24.30 11.97 -0.06
CA GLY A 73 -25.70 12.03 0.31
C GLY A 73 -26.59 11.34 -0.73
N GLY A 74 -27.91 11.37 -0.52
CA GLY A 74 -28.88 10.75 -1.42
C GLY A 74 -28.95 11.35 -2.84
N GLY A 75 -28.39 12.56 -3.03
CA GLY A 75 -28.30 13.20 -4.35
C GLY A 75 -27.16 14.21 -4.49
N THR A 76 -26.33 14.37 -3.46
CA THR A 76 -25.23 15.35 -3.42
C THR A 76 -23.94 14.68 -2.99
N THR A 77 -22.82 15.29 -3.35
CA THR A 77 -21.51 14.95 -2.81
C THR A 77 -20.81 16.24 -2.39
N GLU A 78 -20.00 16.17 -1.34
CA GLU A 78 -19.22 17.31 -0.88
C GLU A 78 -17.83 16.87 -0.42
N ARG A 79 -16.80 17.54 -0.92
CA ARG A 79 -15.41 17.21 -0.59
C ARG A 79 -15.00 17.81 0.76
N ALA A 80 -14.44 16.98 1.63
CA ALA A 80 -13.85 17.40 2.90
C ALA A 80 -12.35 17.65 2.74
N THR A 81 -11.98 18.89 2.40
CA THR A 81 -10.59 19.26 2.08
C THR A 81 -9.63 19.15 3.28
N GLY A 82 -10.15 19.20 4.51
CA GLY A 82 -9.37 19.02 5.74
C GLY A 82 -9.15 17.56 6.14
N ALA A 83 -9.78 16.60 5.46
CA ALA A 83 -9.78 15.20 5.84
C ALA A 83 -8.37 14.58 5.78
N GLN A 84 -8.00 13.90 6.85
CA GLN A 84 -6.69 13.27 6.99
C GLN A 84 -6.73 12.11 7.98
N LEU A 85 -5.80 11.18 7.82
CA LEU A 85 -5.45 10.22 8.86
C LEU A 85 -4.34 10.80 9.73
N ILE A 86 -4.44 10.62 11.04
CA ILE A 86 -3.38 10.89 12.01
C ILE A 86 -2.90 9.54 12.53
N LEU A 87 -1.61 9.26 12.36
CA LEU A 87 -0.98 7.99 12.68
C LEU A 87 -0.02 8.25 13.84
N TYR A 88 -0.25 7.61 14.98
CA TYR A 88 0.61 7.70 16.16
C TYR A 88 1.51 6.46 16.20
N PRO A 89 2.78 6.53 15.79
CA PRO A 89 3.61 5.34 15.70
C PRO A 89 4.05 4.76 17.05
N ARG A 90 4.19 5.60 18.09
CA ARG A 90 4.62 5.18 19.44
C ARG A 90 3.54 4.41 20.18
N TYR A 91 2.29 4.73 19.90
CA TYR A 91 1.08 4.06 20.37
C TYR A 91 0.28 3.73 19.11
N PRO A 92 0.60 2.64 18.39
CA PRO A 92 0.11 2.40 17.03
C PRO A 92 -1.40 2.57 16.99
N GLU A 93 -1.82 3.71 16.47
CA GLU A 93 -3.20 4.16 16.47
C GLU A 93 -3.38 5.03 15.24
N VAL A 94 -4.46 4.79 14.53
CA VAL A 94 -4.85 5.59 13.37
C VAL A 94 -6.17 6.27 13.67
N ARG A 95 -6.25 7.57 13.43
CA ARG A 95 -7.49 8.33 13.56
C ARG A 95 -7.83 9.12 12.31
N LEU A 96 -9.10 9.16 11.93
CA LEU A 96 -9.62 10.06 10.90
C LEU A 96 -9.94 11.42 11.53
N SER A 97 -9.44 12.51 10.97
CA SER A 97 -9.66 13.89 11.45
C SER A 97 -9.90 14.87 10.31
N GLY A 98 -10.39 16.07 10.61
CA GLY A 98 -10.61 17.17 9.65
C GLY A 98 -11.70 16.92 8.61
N PHE A 99 -12.42 15.80 8.72
CA PHE A 99 -13.45 15.35 7.78
C PHE A 99 -14.75 16.18 7.85
N LEU A 100 -14.95 17.01 8.88
CA LEU A 100 -16.09 17.94 8.98
C LEU A 100 -15.73 19.37 8.55
N GLN A 101 -14.44 19.69 8.50
CA GLN A 101 -13.98 21.08 8.40
C GLN A 101 -14.37 21.69 7.05
N GLY A 102 -15.20 22.73 7.09
CA GLY A 102 -15.64 23.46 5.91
C GLY A 102 -16.71 22.75 5.07
N CYS A 103 -17.30 21.66 5.57
CA CYS A 103 -18.35 20.91 4.87
C CYS A 103 -19.75 21.25 5.40
N LYS A 104 -20.64 21.68 4.51
CA LYS A 104 -22.04 22.02 4.82
C LYS A 104 -22.93 20.78 4.93
N HIS A 105 -22.66 19.78 4.10
CA HIS A 105 -23.41 18.53 3.97
C HIS A 105 -22.80 17.38 4.76
N ALA A 106 -21.68 17.61 5.45
CA ALA A 106 -21.15 16.65 6.40
C ALA A 106 -22.14 16.44 7.57
N PRO A 107 -22.19 15.24 8.16
CA PRO A 107 -23.11 14.90 9.25
C PRO A 107 -22.64 15.49 10.59
N ASN A 108 -22.54 16.81 10.67
CA ASN A 108 -21.97 17.56 11.80
C ASN A 108 -22.73 17.27 13.11
N GLU A 109 -24.07 17.29 13.07
CA GLU A 109 -24.90 17.03 14.25
C GLU A 109 -24.74 15.60 14.77
N GLN A 110 -24.78 14.63 13.84
CA GLN A 110 -24.66 13.22 14.19
C GLN A 110 -23.24 12.83 14.59
N LEU A 111 -22.22 13.61 14.25
CA LEU A 111 -20.82 13.38 14.66
C LEU A 111 -20.36 14.26 15.83
N ARG A 112 -21.29 14.94 16.52
CA ARG A 112 -20.96 15.59 17.79
C ARG A 112 -20.43 14.56 18.81
N PRO A 113 -19.46 14.95 19.66
CA PRO A 113 -19.01 14.10 20.76
C PRO A 113 -20.17 13.70 21.67
N VAL A 114 -20.27 12.40 22.01
CA VAL A 114 -21.21 11.95 23.04
C VAL A 114 -20.61 12.28 24.41
N PRO A 115 -21.26 13.14 25.22
CA PRO A 115 -20.77 13.49 26.56
C PRO A 115 -20.58 12.24 27.41
N ALA A 116 -19.52 12.19 28.22
CA ALA A 116 -19.19 11.01 29.03
C ALA A 116 -20.37 10.53 29.91
N ALA A 117 -21.13 11.46 30.48
CA ALA A 117 -22.31 11.16 31.30
C ALA A 117 -23.50 10.57 30.51
N GLN A 118 -23.51 10.68 29.18
CA GLN A 118 -24.57 10.16 28.31
C GLN A 118 -24.19 8.83 27.65
N ARG A 119 -22.96 8.35 27.89
CA ARG A 119 -22.48 7.07 27.35
C ARG A 119 -23.10 5.92 28.12
N ARG A 120 -23.68 4.96 27.39
CA ARG A 120 -24.44 3.82 27.87
C ARG A 120 -23.80 2.48 27.51
N PHE A 121 -22.87 2.47 26.55
CA PHE A 121 -22.31 1.24 25.98
C PHE A 121 -20.85 1.00 26.38
N ASN A 122 -20.37 1.66 27.43
CA ASN A 122 -18.97 1.58 27.88
C ASN A 122 -17.97 1.87 26.73
N ASN A 123 -18.28 2.86 25.89
CA ASN A 123 -17.53 3.16 24.66
C ASN A 123 -17.54 2.01 23.62
N GLY A 124 -18.55 1.15 23.66
CA GLY A 124 -18.88 0.21 22.59
C GLY A 124 -19.69 0.86 21.46
N PRO A 125 -20.11 0.07 20.45
CA PRO A 125 -20.87 0.57 19.32
C PRO A 125 -22.20 1.23 19.74
N ASP A 126 -22.45 2.44 19.26
CA ASP A 126 -23.66 3.22 19.57
C ASP A 126 -24.76 3.14 18.50
N GLY A 127 -24.61 2.18 17.59
CA GLY A 127 -25.53 1.91 16.50
C GLY A 127 -25.23 2.70 15.23
N ARG A 128 -24.50 3.82 15.29
CA ARG A 128 -24.09 4.52 14.06
C ARG A 128 -23.06 3.70 13.30
N VAL A 129 -23.09 3.80 11.97
CA VAL A 129 -22.15 3.08 11.10
C VAL A 129 -21.60 4.06 10.06
N LEU A 130 -20.27 4.16 9.99
CA LEU A 130 -19.57 4.96 9.00
C LEU A 130 -19.12 4.06 7.85
N PHE A 131 -19.70 4.27 6.67
CA PHE A 131 -19.41 3.53 5.45
C PHE A 131 -18.38 4.27 4.61
N PHE A 132 -17.53 3.50 3.94
CA PHE A 132 -16.49 3.98 3.03
C PHE A 132 -16.56 3.26 1.69
N GLY A 133 -16.31 4.00 0.61
CA GLY A 133 -16.10 3.47 -0.74
C GLY A 133 -14.79 4.00 -1.30
N ILE A 134 -13.92 3.11 -1.79
CA ILE A 134 -12.65 3.49 -2.41
C ILE A 134 -12.81 3.41 -3.92
N THR A 135 -12.58 4.53 -4.60
CA THR A 135 -12.68 4.61 -6.05
C THR A 135 -11.34 4.27 -6.72
N HIS A 136 -11.41 3.87 -7.99
CA HIS A 136 -10.23 3.62 -8.82
C HIS A 136 -9.32 4.85 -9.01
N ASN A 137 -9.83 6.07 -8.79
CA ASN A 137 -9.07 7.32 -8.92
C ASN A 137 -8.48 7.80 -7.57
N GLY A 138 -8.61 7.01 -6.49
CA GLY A 138 -8.06 7.31 -5.18
C GLY A 138 -8.91 8.24 -4.30
N GLU A 139 -10.21 8.36 -4.59
CA GLU A 139 -11.18 9.04 -3.72
C GLU A 139 -11.69 8.10 -2.62
N THR A 140 -11.85 8.64 -1.42
CA THR A 140 -12.54 8.00 -0.29
C THR A 140 -13.94 8.60 -0.18
N LEU A 141 -14.93 7.87 -0.68
CA LEU A 141 -16.34 8.18 -0.47
C LEU A 141 -16.73 7.80 0.95
N ALA A 142 -17.58 8.59 1.60
CA ALA A 142 -18.05 8.31 2.95
C ALA A 142 -19.53 8.62 3.15
N TYR A 143 -20.21 7.77 3.92
CA TYR A 143 -21.59 7.98 4.36
C TYR A 143 -21.74 7.59 5.82
N LEU A 144 -22.33 8.46 6.63
CA LEU A 144 -22.71 8.10 8.00
C LEU A 144 -24.18 7.68 8.02
N ALA A 145 -24.43 6.44 8.42
CA ALA A 145 -25.76 5.95 8.73
C ALA A 145 -26.07 6.21 10.21
N PRO A 146 -27.09 7.04 10.54
CA PRO A 146 -27.57 7.17 11.92
C PRO A 146 -28.05 5.82 12.49
N ALA A 147 -28.02 5.66 13.81
CA ALA A 147 -28.35 4.41 14.48
C ALA A 147 -29.74 3.84 14.09
N GLU A 148 -30.71 4.73 13.92
CA GLU A 148 -32.11 4.41 13.57
C GLU A 148 -32.38 4.31 12.06
N SER A 149 -31.36 4.52 11.22
CA SER A 149 -31.55 4.38 9.78
C SER A 149 -31.68 2.91 9.37
N SER A 150 -32.49 2.66 8.34
CA SER A 150 -32.66 1.33 7.75
C SER A 150 -31.33 0.70 7.33
N VAL A 151 -30.42 1.49 6.73
CA VAL A 151 -29.07 1.06 6.37
C VAL A 151 -28.28 0.53 7.57
N ALA A 152 -28.29 1.26 8.70
CA ALA A 152 -27.55 0.84 9.90
C ALA A 152 -28.19 -0.39 10.54
N GLN A 153 -29.53 -0.46 10.59
CA GLN A 153 -30.26 -1.61 11.11
C GLN A 153 -30.01 -2.88 10.26
N GLU A 154 -30.10 -2.77 8.94
CA GLU A 154 -29.84 -3.87 8.00
C GLU A 154 -28.40 -4.38 8.14
N PHE A 155 -27.40 -3.48 8.15
CA PHE A 155 -26.01 -3.87 8.38
C PHE A 155 -25.86 -4.65 9.69
N ARG A 156 -26.41 -4.15 10.81
CA ARG A 156 -26.31 -4.81 12.11
C ARG A 156 -26.95 -6.20 12.08
N GLN A 157 -28.12 -6.32 11.47
CA GLN A 157 -28.83 -7.60 11.37
C GLN A 157 -28.01 -8.62 10.57
N ARG A 158 -27.52 -8.24 9.38
CA ARG A 158 -26.69 -9.10 8.52
C ARG A 158 -25.35 -9.47 9.16
N ASN A 159 -24.75 -8.53 9.89
CA ASN A 159 -23.51 -8.75 10.60
C ASN A 159 -23.66 -9.78 11.76
N ILE A 160 -24.82 -9.84 12.42
CA ILE A 160 -25.10 -10.87 13.45
C ILE A 160 -25.02 -12.28 12.84
N TYR A 161 -25.41 -12.44 11.58
CA TYR A 161 -25.29 -13.70 10.85
C TYR A 161 -23.89 -13.96 10.27
N GLY A 162 -22.91 -13.10 10.56
CA GLY A 162 -21.52 -13.27 10.13
C GLY A 162 -21.29 -13.05 8.63
N GLU A 163 -22.17 -12.31 7.97
CA GLU A 163 -22.13 -12.13 6.51
C GLU A 163 -20.92 -11.30 6.03
N PHE A 164 -20.39 -10.42 6.88
CA PHE A 164 -19.30 -9.51 6.52
C PHE A 164 -17.99 -9.92 7.19
N PRO A 165 -16.93 -10.24 6.42
CA PRO A 165 -15.60 -10.47 6.97
C PRO A 165 -15.09 -9.22 7.70
N GLN A 166 -14.64 -9.41 8.94
CA GLN A 166 -14.03 -8.36 9.74
C GLN A 166 -12.51 -8.33 9.57
N GLU A 167 -11.97 -7.14 9.30
CA GLU A 167 -10.54 -6.83 9.27
C GLU A 167 -10.27 -5.64 10.19
N SER A 168 -9.54 -5.87 11.29
CA SER A 168 -9.36 -4.87 12.36
C SER A 168 -10.72 -4.36 12.89
N VAL A 169 -11.02 -3.08 12.76
CA VAL A 169 -12.31 -2.48 13.16
C VAL A 169 -13.30 -2.33 12.00
N PHE A 170 -12.92 -2.77 10.80
CA PHE A 170 -13.72 -2.64 9.59
C PHE A 170 -14.39 -3.95 9.19
N PHE A 171 -15.54 -3.81 8.55
CA PHE A 171 -16.28 -4.90 7.92
C PHE A 171 -16.28 -4.67 6.42
N ASN A 172 -15.77 -5.65 5.66
CA ASN A 172 -15.74 -5.58 4.20
C ASN A 172 -17.13 -5.82 3.63
N LEU A 173 -17.53 -4.96 2.69
CA LEU A 173 -18.85 -4.98 2.07
C LEU A 173 -18.69 -5.37 0.59
N PRO A 174 -19.26 -6.49 0.14
CA PRO A 174 -19.15 -6.90 -1.25
C PRO A 174 -19.92 -5.92 -2.14
N LEU A 175 -19.19 -5.11 -2.91
CA LEU A 175 -19.76 -4.29 -3.98
C LEU A 175 -20.36 -5.24 -5.03
N LEU A 176 -21.64 -5.06 -5.34
CA LEU A 176 -22.36 -5.87 -6.34
C LEU A 176 -22.48 -7.38 -5.99
N GLY A 177 -22.31 -7.76 -4.72
CA GLY A 177 -22.57 -9.12 -4.24
C GLY A 177 -21.46 -10.14 -4.50
N ARG A 178 -20.27 -9.71 -4.95
CA ARG A 178 -19.09 -10.57 -5.12
C ARG A 178 -17.87 -9.97 -4.41
N ASP A 179 -17.08 -10.79 -3.74
CA ASP A 179 -15.85 -10.34 -3.11
C ASP A 179 -14.68 -10.31 -4.12
N SER A 180 -13.74 -9.38 -3.93
CA SER A 180 -12.63 -9.15 -4.87
C SER A 180 -11.67 -10.33 -4.98
N LYS A 181 -11.53 -11.13 -3.92
CA LYS A 181 -10.69 -12.33 -3.89
C LYS A 181 -11.25 -13.41 -4.79
N SER A 182 -12.55 -13.70 -4.70
CA SER A 182 -13.21 -14.66 -5.60
C SER A 182 -13.09 -14.26 -7.06
N ILE A 183 -13.29 -12.98 -7.39
CA ILE A 183 -13.12 -12.46 -8.76
C ILE A 183 -11.68 -12.65 -9.25
N LEU A 184 -10.68 -12.34 -8.40
CA LEU A 184 -9.27 -12.53 -8.74
C LEU A 184 -8.96 -13.99 -9.04
N LEU A 185 -9.39 -14.92 -8.19
CA LEU A 185 -9.11 -16.35 -8.36
C LEU A 185 -9.74 -16.90 -9.65
N GLU A 186 -10.98 -16.53 -9.96
CA GLU A 186 -11.62 -16.90 -11.23
C GLU A 186 -10.83 -16.39 -12.44
N ARG A 187 -10.42 -15.12 -12.43
CA ARG A 187 -9.62 -14.56 -13.53
C ARG A 187 -8.26 -15.24 -13.67
N LEU A 188 -7.63 -15.61 -12.56
CA LEU A 188 -6.39 -16.38 -12.59
C LEU A 188 -6.62 -17.81 -13.12
N ALA A 189 -7.75 -18.43 -12.81
CA ALA A 189 -8.14 -19.75 -13.31
C ALA A 189 -8.31 -19.73 -14.83
N GLU A 190 -9.05 -18.76 -15.36
CA GLU A 190 -9.22 -18.53 -16.79
C GLU A 190 -7.87 -18.34 -17.50
N ILE A 191 -6.97 -17.54 -16.92
CA ILE A 191 -5.61 -17.34 -17.44
C ILE A 191 -4.82 -18.65 -17.45
N ARG A 192 -4.88 -19.44 -16.38
CA ARG A 192 -4.19 -20.74 -16.28
C ARG A 192 -4.69 -21.72 -17.34
N GLU A 193 -6.01 -21.81 -17.53
CA GLU A 193 -6.65 -22.77 -18.44
C GLU A 193 -6.24 -22.58 -19.91
N VAL A 194 -5.97 -21.34 -20.32
CA VAL A 194 -5.44 -21.03 -21.66
C VAL A 194 -4.01 -21.57 -21.86
N GLY A 195 -3.23 -21.74 -20.79
CA GLY A 195 -1.87 -22.25 -20.86
C GLY A 195 -0.85 -21.18 -21.28
N TRP A 196 -0.33 -21.29 -22.50
CA TRP A 196 0.74 -20.39 -22.99
C TRP A 196 0.18 -19.06 -23.51
N HIS A 197 0.64 -17.96 -22.92
CA HIS A 197 0.28 -16.61 -23.32
C HIS A 197 1.44 -15.90 -24.00
N PRO A 198 1.22 -15.20 -25.13
CA PRO A 198 2.25 -14.39 -25.75
C PRO A 198 2.74 -13.29 -24.80
N SER A 199 4.02 -12.96 -24.88
CA SER A 199 4.63 -11.91 -24.06
C SER A 199 4.12 -10.52 -24.48
N ILE A 200 3.23 -9.95 -23.67
CA ILE A 200 2.52 -8.71 -23.95
C ILE A 200 2.60 -7.73 -22.77
N ARG A 201 2.19 -6.49 -23.03
CA ARG A 201 1.83 -5.50 -22.00
C ARG A 201 0.73 -4.60 -22.55
N LEU A 202 0.02 -3.87 -21.68
CA LEU A 202 -0.82 -2.76 -22.15
C LEU A 202 0.00 -1.49 -22.34
N ASN A 203 -0.39 -0.67 -23.31
CA ASN A 203 0.09 0.69 -23.48
C ASN A 203 -0.78 1.68 -22.67
N LYS A 204 -0.44 2.97 -22.66
CA LYS A 204 -1.14 4.00 -21.87
C LYS A 204 -2.64 4.15 -22.18
N VAL A 205 -3.09 3.71 -23.36
CA VAL A 205 -4.50 3.76 -23.78
C VAL A 205 -5.20 2.40 -23.66
N GLY A 206 -4.57 1.42 -22.99
CA GLY A 206 -5.12 0.09 -22.79
C GLY A 206 -4.95 -0.86 -23.99
N GLY A 207 -4.24 -0.45 -25.04
CA GLY A 207 -3.97 -1.32 -26.19
C GLY A 207 -2.88 -2.36 -25.89
N VAL A 208 -3.12 -3.61 -26.29
CA VAL A 208 -2.16 -4.71 -26.16
C VAL A 208 -0.99 -4.52 -27.13
N VAL A 209 0.24 -4.59 -26.63
CA VAL A 209 1.46 -4.53 -27.45
C VAL A 209 2.44 -5.66 -27.09
N PRO A 210 3.18 -6.22 -28.07
CA PRO A 210 4.26 -7.15 -27.78
C PRO A 210 5.30 -6.52 -26.86
N TYR A 211 5.82 -7.31 -25.91
CA TYR A 211 6.82 -6.84 -24.96
C TYR A 211 7.89 -7.90 -24.75
N ARG A 212 9.17 -7.57 -24.93
CA ARG A 212 10.27 -8.55 -24.79
C ARG A 212 11.35 -8.02 -23.86
N ALA A 213 11.24 -8.38 -22.58
CA ALA A 213 12.21 -8.04 -21.55
C ALA A 213 12.19 -9.07 -20.40
N ARG A 214 13.19 -9.02 -19.51
CA ARG A 214 13.34 -9.95 -18.38
C ARG A 214 12.16 -9.97 -17.40
N ASN A 215 11.38 -8.89 -17.37
CA ASN A 215 10.18 -8.71 -16.56
C ASN A 215 8.88 -8.95 -17.35
N GLY A 216 8.95 -9.58 -18.52
CA GLY A 216 7.79 -9.79 -19.39
C GLY A 216 6.70 -10.66 -18.76
N GLY A 217 7.04 -11.62 -17.90
CA GLY A 217 6.05 -12.43 -17.20
C GLY A 217 5.16 -11.62 -16.25
N GLY A 218 5.72 -10.60 -15.58
CA GLY A 218 4.92 -9.68 -14.76
C GLY A 218 3.96 -8.85 -15.63
N TYR A 219 4.49 -8.20 -16.66
CA TYR A 219 3.68 -7.36 -17.55
C TYR A 219 2.62 -8.12 -18.35
N THR A 220 2.89 -9.39 -18.66
CA THR A 220 1.92 -10.25 -19.35
C THR A 220 0.76 -10.57 -18.42
N LEU A 221 1.03 -10.96 -17.16
CA LEU A 221 -0.03 -11.21 -16.18
C LEU A 221 -0.88 -9.95 -15.92
N GLU A 222 -0.23 -8.81 -15.74
CA GLU A 222 -0.90 -7.51 -15.62
C GLU A 222 -1.84 -7.26 -16.81
N ALA A 223 -1.34 -7.45 -18.03
CA ALA A 223 -2.16 -7.22 -19.23
C ALA A 223 -3.36 -8.17 -19.35
N LEU A 224 -3.21 -9.44 -18.97
CA LEU A 224 -4.31 -10.43 -18.99
C LEU A 224 -5.40 -10.13 -17.95
N LEU A 225 -5.04 -9.44 -16.87
CA LEU A 225 -5.95 -8.91 -15.86
C LEU A 225 -6.50 -7.52 -16.21
N GLY A 226 -6.14 -6.96 -17.38
CA GLY A 226 -6.59 -5.64 -17.82
C GLY A 226 -5.86 -4.46 -17.15
N ILE A 227 -4.73 -4.72 -16.50
CA ILE A 227 -3.99 -3.72 -15.73
C ILE A 227 -3.08 -2.93 -16.67
N ILE A 228 -3.28 -1.60 -16.72
CA ILE A 228 -2.45 -0.71 -17.53
C ILE A 228 -1.16 -0.41 -16.75
N PRO A 229 0.03 -0.61 -17.37
CA PRO A 229 1.33 -0.21 -16.82
C PRO A 229 1.41 1.31 -16.55
N ASN A 230 0.96 1.70 -15.38
CA ASN A 230 1.00 3.08 -14.93
C ASN A 230 2.13 3.18 -13.92
N GLY A 231 3.01 4.17 -14.05
CA GLY A 231 3.99 4.49 -13.00
C GLY A 231 3.36 5.00 -11.69
N ARG A 232 2.05 4.83 -11.54
CA ARG A 232 1.28 5.15 -10.33
C ARG A 232 1.32 3.91 -9.45
N ALA A 233 1.66 4.10 -8.18
CA ALA A 233 1.59 3.05 -7.19
C ALA A 233 0.15 3.03 -6.65
N GLU A 234 -0.71 2.24 -7.26
CA GLU A 234 -2.06 1.90 -6.78
C GLU A 234 -2.20 0.36 -6.88
N PRO A 235 -3.06 -0.29 -6.09
CA PRO A 235 -3.24 -1.73 -6.17
C PRO A 235 -3.70 -2.15 -7.57
N ASP A 236 -3.13 -3.24 -8.08
CA ASP A 236 -3.20 -3.58 -9.49
C ASP A 236 -4.60 -4.10 -9.91
N PHE A 237 -5.25 -4.94 -9.09
CA PHE A 237 -6.53 -5.58 -9.43
C PHE A 237 -7.50 -5.59 -8.24
N LEU A 238 -8.55 -4.75 -8.26
CA LEU A 238 -9.61 -4.70 -7.22
C LEU A 238 -9.07 -4.66 -5.78
N GLY A 239 -7.99 -3.90 -5.53
CA GLY A 239 -7.35 -3.79 -4.21
C GLY A 239 -6.18 -4.76 -3.97
N TRP A 240 -5.93 -5.70 -4.87
CA TRP A 240 -4.80 -6.63 -4.82
C TRP A 240 -3.62 -6.14 -5.66
N GLU A 241 -2.42 -6.09 -5.09
CA GLU A 241 -1.19 -6.02 -5.90
C GLU A 241 -0.85 -7.40 -6.43
N ILE A 242 -0.56 -7.45 -7.73
CA ILE A 242 -0.29 -8.67 -8.46
C ILE A 242 1.21 -8.79 -8.70
N LYS A 243 1.79 -9.89 -8.22
CA LYS A 243 3.22 -10.16 -8.38
C LYS A 243 3.46 -11.51 -9.03
N ALA A 244 3.78 -11.48 -10.32
CA ALA A 244 4.28 -12.66 -11.00
C ALA A 244 5.71 -12.98 -10.55
N PHE A 245 6.01 -14.25 -10.27
CA PHE A 245 7.36 -14.68 -9.95
C PHE A 245 7.72 -16.04 -10.57
N SER A 246 8.94 -16.13 -11.09
CA SER A 246 9.55 -17.39 -11.54
C SER A 246 10.81 -17.76 -10.75
N ARG A 247 11.18 -16.90 -9.79
CA ARG A 247 12.41 -17.01 -8.99
C ARG A 247 12.09 -16.84 -7.52
N HIS A 248 13.02 -17.28 -6.68
CA HIS A 248 12.88 -17.23 -5.22
C HIS A 248 12.90 -15.83 -4.59
N ARG A 249 13.18 -14.75 -5.35
CA ARG A 249 13.26 -13.37 -4.83
C ARG A 249 12.32 -12.42 -5.55
N ILE A 250 11.45 -11.77 -4.79
CA ILE A 250 10.44 -10.85 -5.29
C ILE A 250 10.80 -9.42 -4.92
N THR A 251 10.48 -8.48 -5.82
CA THR A 251 10.58 -7.05 -5.53
C THR A 251 9.31 -6.60 -4.83
N LEU A 252 9.46 -6.08 -3.61
CA LEU A 252 8.35 -5.55 -2.84
C LEU A 252 7.98 -4.16 -3.36
N MET A 253 8.97 -3.26 -3.42
CA MET A 253 8.80 -1.89 -3.90
C MET A 253 10.12 -1.31 -4.42
N THR A 254 10.03 -0.21 -5.18
CA THR A 254 11.18 0.47 -5.77
C THR A 254 11.20 1.99 -5.54
N PRO A 255 11.11 2.46 -4.27
CA PRO A 255 11.19 3.88 -3.96
C PRO A 255 12.61 4.39 -4.19
N GLU A 256 12.74 5.57 -4.76
CA GLU A 256 14.02 6.27 -4.89
C GLU A 256 14.36 7.01 -3.58
N PRO A 257 15.64 7.12 -3.20
CA PRO A 257 16.05 7.88 -2.01
C PRO A 257 15.62 9.35 -2.09
N ASP A 258 15.15 9.90 -0.98
CA ASP A 258 14.71 11.29 -0.80
C ASP A 258 15.66 12.12 0.10
N GLY A 259 16.74 11.51 0.60
CA GLY A 259 17.76 12.19 1.40
C GLY A 259 19.19 11.68 1.18
N GLY A 260 20.13 12.23 1.97
CA GLY A 260 21.57 12.01 1.80
C GLY A 260 22.13 12.65 0.52
N MET A 261 23.36 12.28 0.15
CA MET A 261 23.98 12.72 -1.11
C MET A 261 23.09 12.39 -2.32
N TYR A 262 22.44 11.22 -2.33
CA TYR A 262 21.50 10.84 -3.39
C TYR A 262 20.34 11.83 -3.54
N GLY A 263 19.66 12.16 -2.45
CA GLY A 263 18.52 13.09 -2.50
C GLY A 263 18.93 14.53 -2.84
N GLY A 264 20.09 14.97 -2.36
CA GLY A 264 20.58 16.34 -2.58
C GLY A 264 21.25 16.57 -3.93
N GLU A 265 22.11 15.66 -4.37
CA GLU A 265 22.95 15.81 -5.59
C GLU A 265 22.49 14.91 -6.75
N GLY A 266 21.56 14.00 -6.47
CA GLY A 266 20.98 13.10 -7.45
C GLY A 266 21.77 11.82 -7.71
N VAL A 267 21.10 10.89 -8.40
CA VAL A 267 21.61 9.54 -8.72
C VAL A 267 22.95 9.55 -9.46
N LYS A 268 23.22 10.55 -10.31
CA LYS A 268 24.45 10.63 -11.09
C LYS A 268 25.66 10.87 -10.19
N ALA A 269 25.56 11.83 -9.27
CA ALA A 269 26.62 12.16 -8.32
C ALA A 269 26.86 10.96 -7.39
N PHE A 270 25.78 10.37 -6.86
CA PHE A 270 25.86 9.18 -6.03
C PHE A 270 26.57 7.99 -6.70
N VAL A 271 26.22 7.66 -7.95
CA VAL A 271 26.88 6.55 -8.66
C VAL A 271 28.33 6.86 -9.02
N ARG A 272 28.69 8.14 -9.23
CA ARG A 272 30.09 8.53 -9.44
C ARG A 272 30.94 8.34 -8.18
N GLU A 273 30.38 8.63 -7.02
CA GLU A 273 31.07 8.47 -5.73
C GLU A 273 31.15 7.00 -5.28
N TYR A 274 30.04 6.28 -5.33
CA TYR A 274 29.93 4.95 -4.72
C TYR A 274 29.89 3.78 -5.72
N GLY A 275 29.70 4.06 -7.01
CA GLY A 275 29.70 3.05 -8.07
C GLY A 275 31.11 2.55 -8.42
N LYS A 276 31.17 1.43 -9.14
CA LYS A 276 32.43 0.86 -9.65
C LYS A 276 32.39 0.74 -11.18
N PRO A 277 33.53 0.84 -11.87
CA PRO A 277 33.61 0.54 -13.30
C PRO A 277 33.10 -0.88 -13.59
N SER A 278 32.25 -1.01 -14.62
CA SER A 278 31.61 -2.29 -15.00
C SER A 278 31.80 -2.62 -16.48
N GLY A 279 32.74 -1.96 -17.18
CA GLY A 279 32.94 -2.06 -18.63
C GLY A 279 32.12 -1.03 -19.42
N GLU A 280 32.38 -0.89 -20.72
CA GLU A 280 31.63 -0.03 -21.66
C GLU A 280 31.40 1.41 -21.17
N ASP A 281 32.46 2.04 -20.61
CA ASP A 281 32.39 3.38 -20.03
C ASP A 281 31.20 3.57 -19.06
N THR A 282 30.95 2.54 -18.24
CA THR A 282 29.82 2.51 -17.31
C THR A 282 30.29 2.39 -15.86
N LEU A 283 29.78 3.27 -15.00
CA LEU A 283 29.82 3.14 -13.56
C LEU A 283 28.55 2.47 -13.07
N TYR A 284 28.69 1.48 -12.20
CA TYR A 284 27.59 0.66 -11.72
C TYR A 284 27.61 0.56 -10.20
N PHE A 285 26.54 1.02 -9.55
CA PHE A 285 26.32 0.81 -8.13
C PHE A 285 25.50 -0.47 -7.92
N THR A 286 26.16 -1.52 -7.43
CA THR A 286 25.56 -2.82 -7.12
C THR A 286 26.12 -3.41 -5.84
N GLY A 287 25.39 -4.36 -5.28
CA GLY A 287 25.76 -5.07 -4.07
C GLY A 287 24.57 -5.15 -3.16
N THR A 288 24.10 -6.35 -2.85
CA THR A 288 22.97 -6.53 -1.95
C THR A 288 23.34 -6.03 -0.55
N HIS A 289 22.52 -5.15 0.00
CA HIS A 289 22.63 -4.61 1.34
C HIS A 289 21.62 -5.29 2.27
N ARG A 290 22.10 -5.67 3.45
CA ARG A 290 21.31 -6.18 4.56
C ARG A 290 21.49 -5.23 5.75
N ALA A 291 20.46 -5.06 6.57
CA ALA A 291 20.51 -4.17 7.71
C ALA A 291 21.70 -4.49 8.63
N GLU A 292 22.36 -3.44 9.11
CA GLU A 292 23.52 -3.47 10.01
C GLU A 292 24.72 -4.28 9.49
N CYS A 293 24.72 -4.65 8.21
CA CYS A 293 25.82 -5.38 7.56
C CYS A 293 26.55 -4.45 6.59
N ARG A 294 27.83 -4.18 6.87
CA ARG A 294 28.70 -3.46 5.93
C ARG A 294 28.86 -4.26 4.64
N ASN A 295 28.51 -3.68 3.50
CA ASN A 295 28.71 -4.32 2.20
C ASN A 295 30.16 -4.10 1.71
N ALA A 296 30.90 -5.18 1.45
CA ALA A 296 32.30 -5.09 1.04
C ALA A 296 32.54 -4.38 -0.31
N LYS A 297 31.58 -4.43 -1.25
CA LYS A 297 31.72 -3.82 -2.59
C LYS A 297 31.54 -2.31 -2.56
N THR A 298 30.54 -1.85 -1.81
CA THR A 298 30.15 -0.44 -1.75
C THR A 298 30.76 0.29 -0.55
N CYS A 299 31.24 -0.45 0.47
CA CYS A 299 31.69 0.09 1.75
C CYS A 299 30.59 0.89 2.48
N LEU A 300 29.32 0.60 2.18
CA LEU A 300 28.17 1.21 2.83
C LEU A 300 27.44 0.18 3.71
N THR A 301 26.91 0.65 4.83
CA THR A 301 26.06 -0.11 5.75
C THR A 301 24.62 0.39 5.61
N LEU A 302 23.66 -0.53 5.50
CA LEU A 302 22.24 -0.19 5.52
C LEU A 302 21.79 -0.10 6.98
N ALA A 303 21.33 1.06 7.41
CA ALA A 303 20.85 1.30 8.76
C ALA A 303 19.35 1.64 8.76
N VAL A 304 18.66 1.31 9.85
CA VAL A 304 17.24 1.67 10.04
C VAL A 304 17.12 2.58 11.26
N ARG A 305 17.26 3.89 11.03
CA ARG A 305 17.23 4.90 12.10
C ARG A 305 15.79 5.24 12.50
N GLY A 306 15.52 5.26 13.79
CA GLY A 306 14.22 5.69 14.33
C GLY A 306 13.18 4.59 14.50
N PHE A 307 13.52 3.33 14.22
CA PHE A 307 12.69 2.16 14.46
C PHE A 307 13.30 1.28 15.55
N ASN A 308 12.47 0.84 16.50
CA ASN A 308 12.88 -0.08 17.55
C ASN A 308 12.50 -1.52 17.15
N PRO A 309 13.46 -2.39 16.80
CA PRO A 309 13.17 -3.74 16.31
C PRO A 309 12.62 -4.67 17.41
N SER A 310 12.97 -4.44 18.68
CA SER A 310 12.48 -5.25 19.80
C SER A 310 11.02 -4.97 20.10
N ARG A 311 10.63 -3.69 20.09
CA ARG A 311 9.25 -3.24 20.33
C ARG A 311 8.40 -3.23 19.05
N LYS A 312 9.03 -3.28 17.88
CA LYS A 312 8.41 -3.18 16.54
C LYS A 312 7.60 -1.89 16.35
N ILE A 313 8.14 -0.77 16.80
CA ILE A 313 7.51 0.56 16.68
C ILE A 313 8.49 1.58 16.11
N ILE A 314 7.93 2.61 15.46
CA ILE A 314 8.68 3.80 15.07
C ILE A 314 8.75 4.73 16.30
N GLU A 315 9.96 5.02 16.78
CA GLU A 315 10.20 5.91 17.91
C GLU A 315 10.50 7.35 17.47
N ASP A 316 11.00 7.52 16.25
CA ASP A 316 11.30 8.80 15.61
C ASP A 316 10.56 8.91 14.26
N VAL A 317 9.63 9.86 14.17
CA VAL A 317 8.85 10.10 12.95
C VAL A 317 9.68 10.64 11.78
N ARG A 318 10.85 11.22 12.06
CA ARG A 318 11.86 11.62 11.06
C ARG A 318 12.92 10.53 10.83
N GLY A 319 12.63 9.32 11.30
CA GLY A 319 13.41 8.13 10.99
C GLY A 319 13.50 7.86 9.48
N ALA A 320 14.51 7.09 9.12
CA ALA A 320 14.80 6.75 7.74
C ALA A 320 15.54 5.40 7.65
N VAL A 321 15.40 4.76 6.49
CA VAL A 321 16.34 3.72 6.06
C VAL A 321 17.49 4.44 5.37
N GLU A 322 18.73 4.16 5.75
CA GLU A 322 19.90 4.95 5.33
C GLU A 322 21.02 4.05 4.82
N LEU A 323 21.74 4.49 3.80
CA LEU A 323 23.07 3.96 3.46
C LEU A 323 24.11 4.88 4.09
N LEU A 324 24.88 4.35 5.02
CA LEU A 324 25.90 5.06 5.77
C LEU A 324 27.30 4.60 5.33
N THR A 325 28.21 5.56 5.18
CA THR A 325 29.65 5.27 5.07
C THR A 325 30.22 4.83 6.42
N ASP A 326 31.42 4.24 6.44
CA ASP A 326 32.14 3.90 7.67
C ASP A 326 32.39 5.09 8.62
N ARG A 327 32.34 6.31 8.09
CA ARG A 327 32.46 7.57 8.87
C ARG A 327 31.12 8.14 9.32
N GLY A 328 30.02 7.40 9.13
CA GLY A 328 28.67 7.83 9.49
C GLY A 328 28.03 8.84 8.53
N ARG A 329 28.67 9.21 7.40
CA ARG A 329 28.05 10.09 6.39
C ARG A 329 26.91 9.37 5.67
N CYS A 330 25.78 10.05 5.50
CA CYS A 330 24.59 9.54 4.81
C CYS A 330 24.74 9.66 3.28
N ALA A 331 24.98 8.52 2.63
CA ALA A 331 25.10 8.41 1.18
C ALA A 331 23.73 8.48 0.47
N ALA A 332 22.73 7.81 1.03
CA ALA A 332 21.35 7.83 0.55
C ALA A 332 20.41 7.59 1.74
N ALA A 333 19.24 8.20 1.74
CA ALA A 333 18.20 7.96 2.73
C ALA A 333 16.84 7.81 2.08
N TRP A 334 16.00 6.96 2.67
CA TRP A 334 14.57 6.87 2.40
C TRP A 334 13.84 7.19 3.69
N SER A 335 13.19 8.35 3.75
CA SER A 335 12.38 8.74 4.89
C SER A 335 11.27 7.72 5.17
N PHE A 336 10.94 7.49 6.43
CA PHE A 336 9.81 6.63 6.79
C PHE A 336 8.50 7.11 6.19
N ALA A 337 8.29 8.42 6.08
CA ALA A 337 7.12 8.99 5.40
C ALA A 337 7.06 8.59 3.92
N GLY A 338 8.17 8.71 3.19
CA GLY A 338 8.26 8.31 1.78
C GLY A 338 8.07 6.81 1.58
N LEU A 339 8.71 5.99 2.41
CA LEU A 339 8.55 4.53 2.37
C LEU A 339 7.13 4.08 2.72
N MET A 340 6.48 4.72 3.70
CA MET A 340 5.09 4.42 4.08
C MET A 340 4.12 4.69 2.93
N ILE A 341 4.31 5.79 2.18
CA ILE A 341 3.55 6.07 0.96
C ILE A 341 3.76 4.95 -0.07
N ALA A 342 5.01 4.58 -0.34
CA ALA A 342 5.33 3.54 -1.31
C ALA A 342 4.80 2.16 -0.91
N TRP A 343 4.78 1.86 0.39
CA TRP A 343 4.30 0.60 0.95
C TRP A 343 2.78 0.49 0.90
N ASN A 344 2.07 1.49 1.43
CA ASN A 344 0.60 1.42 1.54
C ASN A 344 -0.12 1.50 0.20
N LYS A 345 0.49 2.17 -0.78
CA LYS A 345 -0.02 2.21 -2.15
C LYS A 345 -0.06 0.84 -2.83
N LYS A 346 0.71 -0.14 -2.35
CA LYS A 346 0.95 -1.40 -3.05
C LYS A 346 0.57 -2.64 -2.27
N HIS A 347 0.57 -2.65 -0.93
CA HIS A 347 0.61 -3.94 -0.22
C HIS A 347 -0.58 -4.25 0.69
N ALA A 348 -1.68 -3.49 0.66
CA ALA A 348 -2.90 -3.77 1.43
C ALA A 348 -3.25 -5.27 1.43
N GLN A 349 -3.32 -5.82 0.22
CA GLN A 349 -3.41 -7.25 -0.06
C GLN A 349 -2.55 -7.55 -1.30
N ALA A 350 -1.95 -8.72 -1.38
CA ALA A 350 -1.10 -9.09 -2.50
C ALA A 350 -1.29 -10.55 -2.92
N ALA A 351 -1.30 -10.77 -4.23
CA ALA A 351 -1.34 -12.10 -4.84
C ALA A 351 -0.03 -12.36 -5.58
N TYR A 352 0.66 -13.42 -5.16
CA TYR A 352 1.91 -13.86 -5.75
C TYR A 352 1.62 -15.08 -6.63
N VAL A 353 1.78 -14.91 -7.94
CA VAL A 353 1.43 -15.93 -8.94
C VAL A 353 2.71 -16.47 -9.57
N SER A 354 2.89 -17.79 -9.49
CA SER A 354 4.06 -18.41 -10.09
C SER A 354 3.90 -18.55 -11.61
N TYR A 355 5.01 -18.42 -12.34
CA TYR A 355 5.00 -18.58 -13.79
C TYR A 355 6.28 -19.24 -14.30
N GLU A 356 6.20 -19.82 -15.49
CA GLU A 356 7.34 -20.24 -16.29
C GLU A 356 7.37 -19.52 -17.64
N SER A 357 8.54 -19.54 -18.27
CA SER A 357 8.77 -18.96 -19.58
C SER A 357 9.13 -20.02 -20.60
N GLU A 358 8.65 -19.88 -21.84
CA GLU A 358 8.85 -20.84 -22.93
C GLU A 358 10.33 -21.09 -23.26
N SER A 359 11.21 -20.17 -22.88
CA SER A 359 12.66 -20.37 -22.96
C SER A 359 13.35 -19.81 -21.71
N GLU A 360 14.52 -20.36 -21.37
CA GLU A 360 15.40 -19.80 -20.33
C GLU A 360 16.10 -18.50 -20.77
N LYS A 361 15.89 -18.06 -22.02
CA LYS A 361 16.47 -16.82 -22.54
C LYS A 361 15.85 -15.62 -21.85
N GLU A 362 16.64 -14.55 -21.69
CA GLU A 362 16.25 -13.32 -20.98
C GLU A 362 15.05 -12.55 -21.58
N LYS A 363 14.51 -12.98 -22.72
CA LYS A 363 13.43 -12.34 -23.48
C LYS A 363 12.51 -13.40 -24.09
N ALA A 364 11.82 -14.15 -23.24
CA ALA A 364 10.88 -15.20 -23.68
C ALA A 364 9.73 -14.62 -24.52
N SER A 365 9.25 -15.43 -25.46
CA SER A 365 8.12 -15.12 -26.35
C SER A 365 6.77 -15.38 -25.71
N ALA A 366 6.70 -16.28 -24.73
CA ALA A 366 5.47 -16.66 -24.05
C ALA A 366 5.72 -17.06 -22.57
N TYR A 367 4.65 -16.98 -21.77
CA TYR A 367 4.62 -17.37 -20.36
C TYR A 367 3.38 -18.19 -20.02
N ARG A 368 3.48 -19.05 -19.01
CA ARG A 368 2.38 -19.82 -18.44
C ARG A 368 2.35 -19.66 -16.93
N TYR A 369 1.16 -19.53 -16.34
CA TYR A 369 0.94 -19.25 -14.91
C TYR A 369 0.33 -20.46 -14.19
N PHE A 370 0.61 -20.60 -12.90
CA PHE A 370 0.23 -21.80 -12.13
C PHE A 370 -0.49 -21.49 -10.82
N SER A 371 -1.38 -22.43 -10.46
CA SER A 371 -1.97 -22.60 -9.13
C SER A 371 -1.03 -23.46 -8.26
N PRO A 372 -0.98 -23.23 -6.93
CA PRO A 372 -1.67 -22.19 -6.17
C PRO A 372 -1.04 -20.80 -6.28
N ALA A 373 -1.84 -19.77 -6.01
CA ALA A 373 -1.34 -18.43 -5.71
C ALA A 373 -1.02 -18.34 -4.22
N LEU A 374 0.01 -17.57 -3.87
CA LEU A 374 0.22 -17.19 -2.47
C LEU A 374 -0.50 -15.86 -2.23
N LEU A 375 -1.43 -15.84 -1.29
CA LEU A 375 -2.18 -14.64 -0.93
C LEU A 375 -1.71 -14.12 0.42
N GLY A 376 -1.47 -12.81 0.49
CA GLY A 376 -1.15 -12.10 1.72
C GLY A 376 -2.18 -11.02 2.01
N GLU A 377 -2.74 -11.01 3.22
CA GLU A 377 -3.74 -10.06 3.68
C GLU A 377 -3.31 -9.43 5.02
N GLY A 378 -3.56 -8.12 5.17
CA GLY A 378 -3.29 -7.37 6.40
C GLY A 378 -1.79 -7.20 6.68
N THR A 379 -1.09 -6.41 5.87
CA THR A 379 0.31 -6.02 6.16
C THR A 379 0.35 -4.67 6.88
N ASP A 380 1.49 -4.29 7.44
CA ASP A 380 1.71 -2.95 7.99
C ASP A 380 3.17 -2.52 7.82
N PHE A 381 3.41 -1.22 7.90
CA PHE A 381 4.75 -0.68 7.68
C PHE A 381 5.76 -1.11 8.76
N ASN A 382 5.31 -1.41 9.99
CA ASN A 382 6.18 -1.90 11.06
C ASN A 382 6.63 -3.34 10.80
N ARG A 383 5.79 -4.20 10.19
CA ARG A 383 6.19 -5.54 9.72
C ARG A 383 7.28 -5.44 8.66
N TYR A 384 7.13 -4.51 7.71
CA TYR A 384 8.16 -4.25 6.71
C TYR A 384 9.49 -3.82 7.36
N LEU A 385 9.48 -2.83 8.27
CA LEU A 385 10.68 -2.37 8.96
C LEU A 385 11.28 -3.46 9.85
N GLY A 386 10.46 -4.26 10.54
CA GLY A 386 10.90 -5.39 11.33
C GLY A 386 11.59 -6.46 10.48
N ALA A 387 11.01 -6.81 9.32
CA ALA A 387 11.61 -7.73 8.38
C ALA A 387 12.89 -7.18 7.74
N LEU A 388 13.00 -5.86 7.55
CA LEU A 388 14.22 -5.18 7.11
C LEU A 388 15.32 -5.25 8.16
N CYS A 389 15.03 -4.93 9.42
CA CYS A 389 15.97 -5.01 10.54
C CYS A 389 16.45 -6.45 10.78
N ALA A 390 15.55 -7.43 10.65
CA ALA A 390 15.90 -8.86 10.69
C ALA A 390 16.70 -9.33 9.46
N GLY A 391 16.96 -8.44 8.51
CA GLY A 391 17.69 -8.71 7.27
C GLY A 391 16.92 -9.57 6.28
N ARG A 392 15.62 -9.79 6.44
CA ARG A 392 14.82 -10.65 5.56
C ARG A 392 14.36 -9.89 4.31
N VAL A 393 14.04 -8.61 4.48
CA VAL A 393 14.08 -7.63 3.39
C VAL A 393 15.52 -7.20 3.18
N ILE A 394 15.93 -7.09 1.91
CA ILE A 394 17.22 -6.56 1.49
C ILE A 394 17.03 -5.36 0.57
N PHE A 395 18.01 -4.48 0.56
CA PHE A 395 18.14 -3.47 -0.48
C PHE A 395 19.05 -4.01 -1.60
N ASP A 396 18.55 -4.03 -2.83
CA ASP A 396 19.22 -4.58 -4.01
C ASP A 396 19.35 -3.50 -5.09
N PRO A 397 20.41 -2.67 -5.02
CA PRO A 397 20.61 -1.57 -5.96
C PRO A 397 21.03 -2.05 -7.35
N GLY A 398 20.73 -1.23 -8.35
CA GLY A 398 21.24 -1.42 -9.70
C GLY A 398 21.31 -0.13 -10.52
N SER A 399 21.64 0.98 -9.89
CA SER A 399 21.77 2.28 -10.56
C SER A 399 23.07 2.36 -11.38
N LYS A 400 22.99 2.84 -12.63
CA LYS A 400 24.13 2.95 -13.57
C LYS A 400 24.27 4.36 -14.13
N VAL A 401 25.51 4.79 -14.33
CA VAL A 401 25.89 5.92 -15.19
C VAL A 401 26.61 5.35 -16.41
N MET A 402 26.06 5.55 -17.60
CA MET A 402 26.61 5.09 -18.88
C MET A 402 27.24 6.26 -19.63
N ASN A 403 28.22 5.98 -20.50
CA ASN A 403 29.04 7.00 -21.16
C ASN A 403 29.69 7.96 -20.13
N ALA A 404 30.20 7.39 -19.03
CA ALA A 404 30.60 8.09 -17.81
C ALA A 404 31.78 9.05 -18.02
N SER A 405 32.64 8.81 -19.00
CA SER A 405 33.75 9.68 -19.39
C SER A 405 33.29 10.95 -20.12
N THR A 406 32.07 10.96 -20.66
CA THR A 406 31.57 12.03 -21.53
C THR A 406 30.69 13.04 -20.79
N ALA A 407 30.62 14.25 -21.33
CA ALA A 407 29.66 15.26 -20.86
C ALA A 407 28.18 14.83 -21.04
N LYS A 408 27.91 13.91 -21.98
CA LYS A 408 26.56 13.39 -22.31
C LYS A 408 26.21 12.08 -21.56
N SER A 409 26.85 11.80 -20.42
CA SER A 409 26.59 10.59 -19.64
C SER A 409 25.11 10.45 -19.26
N THR A 410 24.54 9.25 -19.42
CA THR A 410 23.12 8.96 -19.12
C THR A 410 22.98 8.13 -17.85
N VAL A 411 21.83 8.20 -17.20
CA VAL A 411 21.57 7.49 -15.94
C VAL A 411 20.40 6.52 -16.08
N LYS A 412 20.58 5.33 -15.50
CA LYS A 412 19.50 4.38 -15.25
C LYS A 412 19.42 4.12 -13.75
N ALA A 413 18.47 4.75 -13.07
CA ALA A 413 18.23 4.55 -11.65
C ALA A 413 17.53 3.20 -11.40
N ARG A 414 17.90 2.54 -10.31
CA ARG A 414 17.23 1.32 -9.83
C ARG A 414 17.48 1.14 -8.34
N SER A 415 16.47 1.47 -7.56
CA SER A 415 16.38 1.22 -6.13
C SER A 415 15.34 0.13 -5.87
N GLN A 416 15.73 -1.04 -5.31
CA GLN A 416 14.77 -2.13 -5.08
C GLN A 416 14.87 -2.69 -3.66
N PHE A 417 13.73 -2.78 -2.98
CA PHE A 417 13.59 -3.58 -1.77
C PHE A 417 12.99 -4.94 -2.13
N ARG A 418 13.68 -6.00 -1.73
CA ARG A 418 13.37 -7.36 -2.16
C ARG A 418 13.36 -8.32 -0.98
N MET A 419 12.62 -9.41 -1.12
CA MET A 419 12.55 -10.48 -0.12
C MET A 419 12.50 -11.83 -0.83
N SER A 420 12.93 -12.90 -0.15
CA SER A 420 12.67 -14.25 -0.63
C SER A 420 11.22 -14.66 -0.40
N VAL A 421 10.63 -15.40 -1.35
CA VAL A 421 9.25 -15.92 -1.28
C VAL A 421 8.97 -16.62 0.06
N ARG A 422 9.93 -17.39 0.59
CA ARG A 422 9.79 -18.12 1.86
C ARG A 422 9.57 -17.22 3.09
N HIS A 423 9.93 -15.95 3.02
CA HIS A 423 9.80 -14.99 4.13
C HIS A 423 8.56 -14.10 3.99
N LEU A 424 7.82 -14.19 2.87
CA LEU A 424 6.58 -13.45 2.68
C LEU A 424 5.57 -13.60 3.83
N PRO A 425 5.38 -14.76 4.47
CA PRO A 425 4.43 -14.89 5.58
C PRO A 425 4.62 -13.86 6.70
N GLU A 426 5.85 -13.37 6.89
CA GLU A 426 6.17 -12.45 7.96
C GLU A 426 5.68 -11.01 7.70
N LEU A 427 5.41 -10.69 6.44
CA LEU A 427 4.88 -9.38 6.05
C LEU A 427 3.38 -9.26 6.30
N TYR A 428 2.65 -10.37 6.45
CA TYR A 428 1.19 -10.37 6.49
C TYR A 428 0.64 -10.92 7.80
N GLN A 429 -0.59 -10.54 8.13
CA GLN A 429 -1.35 -11.14 9.23
C GLN A 429 -1.88 -12.52 8.82
N LYS A 430 -2.39 -12.64 7.59
CA LYS A 430 -2.82 -13.90 6.98
C LYS A 430 -2.01 -14.13 5.71
N PHE A 431 -1.43 -15.32 5.59
CA PHE A 431 -0.69 -15.72 4.40
C PHE A 431 -0.90 -17.20 4.13
N GLY A 432 -1.17 -17.56 2.88
CA GLY A 432 -1.38 -18.96 2.52
C GLY A 432 -1.45 -19.19 1.02
N SER A 433 -1.27 -20.45 0.63
CA SER A 433 -1.53 -20.92 -0.72
C SER A 433 -3.04 -21.10 -0.92
N VAL A 434 -3.57 -20.60 -2.04
CA VAL A 434 -4.96 -20.76 -2.43
C VAL A 434 -5.00 -21.29 -3.85
N GLU A 435 -5.68 -22.42 -4.03
CA GLU A 435 -5.94 -23.00 -5.34
C GLU A 435 -6.97 -22.15 -6.10
N PHE A 436 -6.79 -22.03 -7.41
CA PHE A 436 -7.69 -21.36 -8.33
C PHE A 436 -7.72 -22.13 -9.64
#